data_AF-A0A0Q8PQ70-F1
#
_entry.id   AF-A0A0Q8PQ70-F1
#
_cell.length_a   1.000
_cell.length_b   1.000
_cell.length_c   1.000
_cell.angle_alpha   90.00
_cell.angle_beta   90.00
_cell.angle_gamma   90.00
#
_symmetry.space_group_name_H-M   'P 1'
#
loop_
_entity.id
_entity.type
_entity.pdbx_description
1 polymer ?
#
loop_
_entity_poly.entity_id
_entity_poly.type
_entity_poly.pdbx_seq_one_letter_code
_entity_poly.pdbx_strand_id
1 'polypeptide(L)'
;MSAPVFWLCIGLALVAAAAGLWFLDDGVPLAVLGWVLAGPLAIGVLAIFLLQDSRRRAGSWYAPAAAAAPLTAVLVVTALVVVGLHAYHVADVVARSK
;
A
#
# COMPACT_ATOMS: atom_id res chain seq x y z
N MET A 1 3.58 15.25 20.16
CA MET A 1 4.10 14.50 18.99
C MET A 1 2.96 14.28 18.00
N SER A 2 3.15 14.61 16.72
CA SER A 2 2.15 14.46 15.66
C SER A 2 2.05 13.02 15.14
N ALA A 3 0.99 12.69 14.40
CA ALA A 3 0.86 11.42 13.70
C ALA A 3 2.04 11.19 12.72
N PRO A 4 2.58 9.96 12.59
CA PRO A 4 3.74 9.67 11.75
C PRO A 4 3.34 9.53 10.27
N VAL A 5 2.81 10.61 9.68
CA VAL A 5 2.26 10.67 8.31
C VAL A 5 3.28 10.22 7.24
N PHE A 6 4.58 10.33 7.53
CA PHE A 6 5.66 9.84 6.69
C PHE A 6 5.45 8.38 6.21
N TRP A 7 4.97 7.49 7.09
CA TRP A 7 4.71 6.10 6.70
C TRP A 7 3.54 5.97 5.73
N LEU A 8 2.50 6.80 5.86
CA LEU A 8 1.39 6.83 4.90
C LEU A 8 1.89 7.30 3.53
N CYS A 9 2.79 8.29 3.49
CA CYS A 9 3.42 8.72 2.25
C CYS A 9 4.26 7.61 1.59
N ILE A 10 5.02 6.85 2.39
CA ILE A 10 5.75 5.68 1.88
C ILE A 10 4.78 4.64 1.31
N GLY A 11 3.72 4.30 2.05
CA GLY A 11 2.72 3.34 1.59
C GLY A 11 2.10 3.77 0.26
N LEU A 12 1.74 5.05 0.13
CA LEU A 12 1.19 5.60 -1.11
C LEU A 12 2.21 5.58 -2.25
N ALA A 13 3.48 5.87 -1.98
CA ALA A 13 4.54 5.77 -2.97
C ALA A 13 4.74 4.33 -3.47
N LEU A 14 4.66 3.33 -2.59
CA LEU A 14 4.72 1.91 -2.97
C LEU A 14 3.54 1.49 -3.85
N VAL A 15 2.31 1.90 -3.47
CA VAL A 15 1.11 1.60 -4.25
C VAL A 15 1.14 2.33 -5.60
N ALA A 16 1.61 3.58 -5.64
CA ALA A 16 1.78 4.32 -6.89
C ALA A 16 2.84 3.68 -7.81
N ALA A 17 3.96 3.22 -7.25
CA ALA A 17 4.97 2.48 -8.01
C ALA A 17 4.38 1.18 -8.58
N ALA A 18 3.66 0.40 -7.78
CA ALA A 18 2.97 -0.79 -8.23
C ALA A 18 1.93 -0.48 -9.33
N ALA A 19 1.14 0.58 -9.18
CA ALA A 19 0.22 1.04 -10.22
C ALA A 19 0.95 1.45 -11.50
N GLY A 20 2.14 2.06 -11.38
CA GLY A 20 3.01 2.36 -12.52
C GLY A 20 3.48 1.10 -13.26
N LEU A 21 3.85 0.04 -12.53
CA LEU A 21 4.28 -1.24 -13.12
C LEU A 21 3.18 -1.89 -13.97
N TRP A 22 1.91 -1.66 -13.65
CA TRP A 22 0.79 -2.15 -14.44
C TRP A 22 0.84 -1.70 -15.91
N PHE A 23 1.34 -0.48 -16.17
CA PHE A 23 1.37 0.09 -17.52
C PHE A 23 2.61 -0.29 -18.34
N LEU A 24 3.59 -0.98 -17.73
CA LEU A 24 4.84 -1.33 -18.39
C LEU A 24 4.78 -2.64 -19.20
N ASP A 25 3.62 -3.29 -19.27
CA ASP A 25 3.28 -4.46 -20.13
C ASP A 25 4.41 -5.49 -20.34
N ASP A 26 4.97 -6.01 -19.24
CA ASP A 26 6.14 -6.87 -19.26
C ASP A 26 5.97 -8.09 -18.31
N GLY A 27 5.03 -8.97 -18.66
CA GLY A 27 4.96 -10.37 -18.19
C GLY A 27 4.68 -10.64 -16.69
N VAL A 28 4.66 -11.93 -16.34
CA VAL A 28 4.41 -12.42 -14.96
C VAL A 28 5.35 -11.82 -13.90
N PRO A 29 6.66 -11.62 -14.15
CA PRO A 29 7.56 -11.10 -13.12
C PRO A 29 7.17 -9.71 -12.61
N LEU A 30 6.77 -8.78 -13.50
CA LEU A 30 6.29 -7.47 -13.09
C LEU A 30 4.94 -7.53 -12.39
N ALA A 31 4.05 -8.42 -12.85
CA ALA A 31 2.77 -8.65 -12.18
C ALA A 31 2.97 -9.11 -10.72
N VAL A 32 3.91 -10.03 -10.48
CA VAL A 32 4.29 -10.47 -9.14
C VAL A 32 4.95 -9.34 -8.34
N LEU A 33 5.86 -8.57 -8.94
CA LEU A 33 6.51 -7.46 -8.27
C LEU A 33 5.51 -6.40 -7.81
N GLY A 34 4.59 -5.99 -8.68
CA GLY A 34 3.54 -5.02 -8.32
C GLY A 34 2.57 -5.57 -7.28
N TRP A 35 2.27 -6.87 -7.30
CA TRP A 35 1.51 -7.54 -6.23
C TRP A 35 2.24 -7.46 -4.87
N VAL A 36 3.56 -7.71 -4.85
CA VAL A 36 4.37 -7.62 -3.62
C VAL A 36 4.40 -6.18 -3.08
N LEU A 37 4.58 -5.19 -3.96
CA LEU A 37 4.63 -3.77 -3.60
C LEU A 37 3.30 -3.27 -3.02
N ALA A 38 2.19 -3.53 -3.71
CA ALA A 38 0.87 -3.05 -3.29
C ALA A 38 0.26 -3.89 -2.16
N GLY A 39 0.71 -5.12 -1.97
CA GLY A 39 0.19 -6.05 -0.97
C GLY A 39 1.07 -6.11 0.27
N PRO A 40 1.92 -7.15 0.44
CA PRO A 40 2.74 -7.34 1.62
C PRO A 40 3.51 -6.09 2.09
N LEU A 41 4.14 -5.36 1.19
CA LEU A 41 4.95 -4.19 1.56
C LEU A 41 4.08 -3.00 2.00
N ALA A 42 3.03 -2.65 1.25
CA ALA A 42 2.11 -1.59 1.66
C ALA A 42 1.40 -1.92 2.99
N ILE A 43 1.00 -3.18 3.20
CA ILE A 43 0.42 -3.66 4.46
C ILE A 43 1.43 -3.52 5.61
N GLY A 44 2.69 -3.92 5.40
CA GLY A 44 3.74 -3.80 6.41
C GLY A 44 3.97 -2.34 6.83
N VAL A 45 4.02 -1.42 5.87
CA VAL A 45 4.17 0.01 6.14
C VAL A 45 2.95 0.57 6.88
N LEU A 46 1.73 0.18 6.50
CA LEU A 46 0.51 0.56 7.21
C LEU A 46 0.51 0.03 8.65
N ALA A 47 0.98 -1.20 8.88
CA ALA A 47 1.10 -1.78 10.22
C ALA A 47 2.08 -0.98 11.10
N ILE A 48 3.23 -0.55 10.53
CA ILE A 48 4.19 0.32 11.22
C ILE A 48 3.53 1.67 11.58
N PHE A 49 2.79 2.28 10.64
CA PHE A 49 2.04 3.51 10.91
C PHE A 49 1.08 3.33 12.08
N LEU A 50 0.23 2.30 12.06
CA LEU A 50 -0.78 2.04 13.08
C LEU A 50 -0.14 1.76 14.45
N LEU A 51 0.96 1.00 14.49
CA LEU A 51 1.70 0.72 15.72
C LEU A 51 2.31 2.00 16.31
N GLN A 52 2.92 2.85 15.48
CA GLN A 52 3.52 4.10 15.97
C GLN A 52 2.47 5.12 16.36
N ASP A 53 1.39 5.24 15.60
CA ASP A 53 0.31 6.18 15.88
C ASP A 53 -0.44 5.80 17.17
N SER A 54 -0.74 4.50 17.37
CA SER A 54 -1.35 4.02 18.62
C SER A 54 -0.47 4.30 19.85
N ARG A 55 0.84 4.07 19.76
CA ARG A 55 1.80 4.42 20.83
C ARG A 55 1.82 5.92 21.12
N ARG A 56 1.76 6.77 20.09
CA ARG A 56 1.75 8.24 20.26
C ARG A 56 0.43 8.74 20.85
N ARG A 57 -0.70 8.15 20.47
CA ARG A 57 -2.03 8.45 21.04
C ARG A 57 -2.14 8.16 22.53
N ALA A 58 -1.34 7.22 23.05
CA ALA A 58 -1.27 6.94 24.47
C ALA A 58 -0.52 8.02 25.29
N GLY A 59 0.21 8.93 24.63
CA GLY A 59 0.92 10.02 25.28
C GLY A 59 0.04 11.25 25.50
N SER A 60 0.24 11.95 26.62
CA SER A 60 -0.52 13.16 27.00
C SER A 60 -0.36 14.34 26.04
N TRP A 61 0.67 14.34 25.17
CA TRP A 61 1.01 15.42 24.25
C TRP A 61 0.74 15.07 22.77
N TYR A 62 -0.24 14.21 22.50
CA TYR A 62 -0.61 13.82 21.13
C TYR A 62 -1.38 14.93 20.42
N ALA A 63 -0.96 15.26 19.20
CA ALA A 63 -1.69 16.16 18.32
C ALA A 63 -2.16 15.35 17.09
N PRO A 64 -3.47 15.13 16.90
CA PRO A 64 -3.98 14.40 15.74
C PRO A 64 -3.68 15.17 14.46
N ALA A 65 -3.20 14.47 13.43
CA ALA A 65 -3.08 15.04 12.09
C ALA A 65 -4.38 14.81 11.33
N ALA A 66 -5.06 15.89 10.91
CA ALA A 66 -6.31 15.80 10.16
C ALA A 66 -6.19 14.94 8.89
N ALA A 67 -5.01 14.94 8.26
CA ALA A 67 -4.73 14.16 7.06
C ALA A 67 -4.54 12.65 7.31
N ALA A 68 -4.29 12.20 8.54
CA ALA A 68 -3.95 10.80 8.79
C ALA A 68 -5.10 9.83 8.45
N ALA A 69 -6.34 10.18 8.81
CA ALA A 69 -7.52 9.38 8.51
C ALA A 69 -7.79 9.26 6.99
N PRO A 70 -7.90 10.37 6.22
CA PRO A 70 -8.14 10.28 4.79
C PRO A 70 -6.98 9.60 4.06
N LEU A 71 -5.72 9.86 4.42
CA LEU A 71 -4.56 9.20 3.79
C LEU A 71 -4.55 7.69 4.05
N THR A 72 -4.94 7.25 5.25
CA THR A 72 -5.09 5.82 5.55
C THR A 72 -6.17 5.19 4.67
N ALA A 73 -7.32 5.85 4.53
CA ALA A 73 -8.41 5.35 3.70
C ALA A 73 -8.00 5.27 2.22
N VAL A 74 -7.37 6.32 1.69
CA VAL A 74 -6.85 6.33 0.30
C VAL A 74 -5.83 5.22 0.11
N LEU A 75 -4.87 5.05 1.03
CA LEU A 75 -3.87 3.99 0.97
C LEU A 75 -4.52 2.60 0.92
N VAL A 76 -5.47 2.32 1.83
CA VAL A 76 -6.14 1.01 1.88
C VAL A 76 -6.92 0.74 0.61
N VAL A 77 -7.75 1.69 0.15
CA VAL A 77 -8.58 1.50 -1.04
C VAL A 77 -7.71 1.30 -2.28
N THR A 78 -6.69 2.15 -2.48
CA THR A 78 -5.79 2.04 -3.63
C THR A 78 -4.95 0.77 -3.59
N ALA A 79 -4.44 0.37 -2.42
CA ALA A 79 -3.71 -0.89 -2.26
C ALA A 79 -4.58 -2.09 -2.66
N LEU A 80 -5.83 -2.18 -2.18
CA LEU A 80 -6.73 -3.28 -2.52
C LEU A 80 -7.00 -3.38 -4.02
N VAL A 81 -7.23 -2.25 -4.68
CA VAL A 81 -7.45 -2.20 -6.14
C VAL A 81 -6.20 -2.67 -6.88
N VAL A 82 -5.04 -2.09 -6.57
CA VAL A 82 -3.80 -2.38 -7.30
C VAL A 82 -3.35 -3.82 -7.07
N VAL A 83 -3.44 -4.35 -5.84
CA VAL A 83 -3.18 -5.77 -5.54
C VAL A 83 -4.12 -6.68 -6.30
N GLY A 84 -5.42 -6.36 -6.34
CA GLY A 84 -6.42 -7.14 -7.05
C GLY A 84 -6.13 -7.22 -8.55
N LEU A 85 -5.76 -6.10 -9.17
CA LEU A 85 -5.36 -6.05 -10.58
C LEU A 85 -4.16 -6.94 -10.86
N HIS A 86 -3.09 -6.84 -10.06
CA HIS A 86 -1.89 -7.65 -10.24
C HIS A 86 -2.16 -9.14 -9.99
N ALA A 87 -2.95 -9.49 -8.97
CA ALA A 87 -3.36 -10.86 -8.71
C ALA A 87 -4.19 -11.46 -9.85
N TYR A 88 -5.12 -10.67 -10.40
CA TYR A 88 -5.89 -11.06 -11.58
C TYR A 88 -4.98 -11.31 -12.78
N HIS A 89 -4.03 -10.42 -13.05
CA HIS A 89 -3.12 -10.56 -14.17
C HIS A 89 -2.24 -11.82 -14.05
N VAL A 90 -1.72 -12.10 -12.86
CA VAL A 90 -0.98 -13.36 -12.60
C VAL A 90 -1.87 -14.58 -12.89
N ALA A 91 -3.11 -14.59 -12.38
CA ALA A 91 -4.04 -15.70 -12.58
C ALA A 91 -4.40 -15.89 -14.07
N ASP A 92 -4.62 -14.79 -14.77
CA ASP A 92 -4.99 -14.72 -16.17
C ASP A 92 -3.87 -15.22 -17.10
N VAL A 93 -2.61 -14.85 -16.83
CA VAL A 93 -1.45 -15.42 -17.56
C VAL A 93 -1.33 -16.92 -17.32
N VAL A 94 -1.50 -17.37 -16.07
CA VAL A 94 -1.46 -18.81 -15.75
C VAL A 94 -2.59 -19.56 -16.45
N ALA A 95 -3.79 -18.99 -16.50
CA ALA A 95 -4.93 -19.59 -17.18
C ALA A 95 -4.72 -19.73 -18.70
N ARG A 96 -4.06 -18.77 -19.35
CA ARG A 96 -3.72 -18.82 -20.78
C ARG A 96 -2.53 -19.71 -21.13
N SER A 97 -1.70 -20.05 -20.16
CA SER A 97 -0.52 -20.91 -20.37
C SER A 97 -0.83 -22.42 -20.40
N LYS A 98 -2.08 -22.81 -20.15
CA LYS A 98 -2.60 -24.18 -20.26
C LYS A 98 -3.34 -24.38 -21.57
#